data_AF-A0A2U8WX97-F1
#
_entry.id   AF-A0A2U8WX97-F1
#
_cell.length_a   1.000
_cell.length_b   1.000
_cell.length_c   1.000
_cell.angle_alpha   90.00
_cell.angle_beta   90.00
_cell.angle_gamma   90.00
#
_symmetry.space_group_name_H-M   'P 1'
#
loop_
_entity.id
_entity.type
_entity.pdbx_description
1 polymer ?
#
loop_
_entity_poly.entity_id
_entity_poly.type
_entity_poly.pdbx_seq_one_letter_code
_entity_poly.pdbx_strand_id
1 'polypeptide(L)'
;MTANTVTSDENSAFGGWLKSEMLKKGVTIGNLSEKTGITYTGIRNIVVGNTVSPRPETRKNLADALQETVPAAVEATIESEAASLPGMTWVDFTPSDLETVPQSGGVYVFYDITDRPVYVGKSNNNVRSRVKDHQTRFWFKEPLVVRGAFLAISDPDLCVKVETILIKFLGKHALLNVKGVTRDLED
;
A
#
# COMPACT_ATOMS: atom_id res chain seq x y z
N MET A 1 26.23 -33.34 -2.37
CA MET A 1 26.59 -32.43 -1.26
C MET A 1 27.21 -31.22 -1.92
N THR A 2 26.66 -30.01 -1.89
CA THR A 2 25.88 -29.32 -0.87
C THR A 2 24.73 -28.51 -1.49
N ALA A 3 23.61 -28.48 -0.79
CA ALA A 3 22.44 -27.69 -1.10
C ALA A 3 22.75 -26.19 -1.01
N ASN A 4 22.26 -25.41 -1.98
CA ASN A 4 21.87 -24.03 -1.75
C ASN A 4 20.37 -23.95 -2.05
N THR A 5 19.59 -24.26 -1.01
CA THR A 5 18.17 -23.91 -0.95
C THR A 5 18.08 -22.39 -0.94
N VAL A 6 17.69 -21.82 -2.08
CA VAL A 6 17.19 -20.44 -2.17
C VAL A 6 15.97 -20.38 -1.26
N THR A 7 16.12 -19.73 -0.10
CA THR A 7 14.98 -19.41 0.77
C THR A 7 14.02 -18.53 -0.03
N SER A 8 12.77 -18.94 -0.11
CA SER A 8 11.64 -18.18 -0.61
C SER A 8 11.59 -16.80 0.05
N ASP A 9 12.04 -15.77 -0.66
CA ASP A 9 11.89 -14.38 -0.26
C ASP A 9 10.40 -14.00 -0.38
N GLU A 10 9.65 -14.20 0.71
CA GLU A 10 8.25 -13.73 0.84
C GLU A 10 8.17 -12.21 1.07
N ASN A 11 9.30 -11.48 1.08
CA ASN A 11 9.32 -10.03 1.28
C ASN A 11 9.50 -9.30 -0.06
N SER A 12 8.79 -8.18 -0.23
CA SER A 12 9.00 -7.28 -1.37
C SER A 12 10.45 -6.81 -1.47
N ALA A 13 10.90 -6.38 -2.65
CA ALA A 13 12.29 -5.93 -2.85
C ALA A 13 12.72 -4.89 -1.82
N PHE A 14 11.87 -3.89 -1.55
CA PHE A 14 12.13 -2.88 -0.52
C PHE A 14 12.04 -3.44 0.90
N GLY A 15 11.04 -4.29 1.20
CA GLY A 15 10.87 -4.89 2.52
C GLY A 15 12.04 -5.77 2.93
N GLY A 16 12.56 -6.59 2.00
CA GLY A 16 13.75 -7.41 2.19
C GLY A 16 15.01 -6.58 2.41
N TRP A 17 15.22 -5.52 1.62
CA TRP A 17 16.31 -4.58 1.83
C TRP A 17 16.23 -3.91 3.21
N LEU A 18 15.07 -3.35 3.56
CA LEU A 18 14.85 -2.66 4.82
C LEU A 18 15.14 -3.58 6.01
N LYS A 19 14.63 -4.82 5.97
CA LYS A 19 14.87 -5.83 6.99
C LYS A 19 16.36 -6.16 7.14
N SER A 20 17.08 -6.30 6.03
CA SER A 20 18.51 -6.60 6.02
C SER A 20 19.32 -5.47 6.67
N GLU A 21 19.05 -4.21 6.30
CA GLU A 21 19.77 -3.05 6.87
C GLU A 21 19.46 -2.83 8.35
N MET A 22 18.21 -3.04 8.76
CA MET A 22 17.82 -3.03 10.17
C MET A 22 18.61 -4.06 10.99
N LEU A 23 18.74 -5.29 10.48
CA LEU A 23 19.50 -6.36 11.14
C LEU A 23 20.99 -6.03 11.23
N LYS A 24 21.60 -5.53 10.15
CA LYS A 24 23.03 -5.15 10.13
C LYS A 24 23.36 -4.05 11.14
N LYS A 25 22.45 -3.10 11.34
CA LYS A 25 22.65 -1.94 12.21
C LYS A 25 22.09 -2.11 13.62
N GLY A 26 21.43 -3.24 13.90
CA GLY A 26 20.75 -3.45 15.19
C GLY A 26 19.61 -2.46 15.46
N VAL A 27 18.98 -1.93 14.39
CA VAL A 27 17.91 -0.93 14.49
C VAL A 27 16.56 -1.65 14.49
N THR A 28 15.69 -1.33 15.44
CA THR A 28 14.35 -1.93 15.52
C THR A 28 13.31 -1.11 14.75
N ILE A 29 12.14 -1.70 14.49
CA ILE A 29 10.99 -0.98 13.91
C ILE A 29 10.62 0.22 14.80
N GLY A 30 10.65 0.05 16.13
CA GLY A 30 10.36 1.13 17.08
C GLY A 30 11.30 2.32 16.90
N ASN A 31 12.60 2.08 16.74
CA ASN A 31 13.57 3.15 16.52
C ASN A 31 13.33 3.89 15.19
N LEU A 32 12.96 3.18 14.12
CA LEU A 32 12.61 3.82 12.86
C LEU A 32 11.30 4.61 12.96
N SER A 33 10.33 4.10 13.72
CA SER A 33 9.05 4.77 13.93
C SER A 33 9.23 6.12 14.62
N GLU A 34 10.03 6.16 15.68
CA GLU A 34 10.37 7.39 16.40
C GLU A 34 11.08 8.42 15.52
N LYS A 35 11.98 7.96 14.63
CA LYS A 35 12.77 8.85 13.75
C LYS A 35 11.99 9.39 12.55
N THR A 36 11.07 8.60 11.99
CA THR A 36 10.42 8.91 10.71
C THR A 36 8.99 9.43 10.86
N GLY A 37 8.36 9.22 12.02
CA GLY A 37 6.94 9.47 12.21
C GLY A 37 6.01 8.44 11.55
N ILE A 38 6.56 7.50 10.77
CA ILE A 38 5.82 6.34 10.25
C ILE A 38 5.51 5.43 11.44
N THR A 39 4.29 4.96 11.55
CA THR A 39 3.86 4.09 12.65
C THR A 39 4.57 2.75 12.61
N TYR A 40 4.67 2.09 13.77
CA TYR A 40 5.17 0.72 13.86
C TYR A 40 4.48 -0.22 12.86
N THR A 41 3.15 -0.11 12.71
CA THR A 41 2.36 -0.92 11.77
C THR A 41 2.72 -0.62 10.32
N GLY A 42 2.89 0.66 9.96
CA GLY A 42 3.31 1.06 8.61
C GLY A 42 4.66 0.45 8.22
N ILE A 43 5.65 0.55 9.11
CA ILE A 43 6.98 -0.03 8.88
C ILE A 43 6.92 -1.57 8.87
N ARG A 44 6.17 -2.18 9.80
CA ARG A 44 5.98 -3.64 9.83
C ARG A 44 5.39 -4.14 8.51
N ASN A 45 4.35 -3.47 7.99
CA ASN A 45 3.71 -3.85 6.73
C ASN A 45 4.67 -3.79 5.54
N ILE A 46 5.60 -2.84 5.52
CA ILE A 46 6.67 -2.80 4.53
C ILE A 46 7.60 -4.01 4.69
N VAL A 47 8.08 -4.27 5.91
CA VAL A 47 9.03 -5.35 6.22
C VAL A 47 8.48 -6.73 5.87
N VAL A 48 7.18 -6.98 6.10
CA VAL A 48 6.52 -8.27 5.84
C VAL A 48 5.91 -8.38 4.45
N GLY A 49 6.09 -7.38 3.57
CA GLY A 49 5.59 -7.42 2.19
C GLY A 49 4.13 -7.01 1.98
N ASN A 50 3.39 -6.62 3.03
CA ASN A 50 2.04 -6.05 2.89
C ASN A 50 2.05 -4.68 2.19
N THR A 51 3.18 -3.98 2.12
CA THR A 51 3.35 -2.77 1.33
C THR A 51 4.48 -3.03 0.34
N VAL A 52 4.12 -3.47 -0.87
CA VAL A 52 5.09 -3.92 -1.88
C VAL A 52 5.80 -2.74 -2.51
N SER A 53 5.03 -1.71 -2.90
CA SER A 53 5.55 -0.46 -3.47
C SER A 53 5.24 0.75 -2.57
N PRO A 54 6.01 0.97 -1.47
CA PRO A 54 5.85 2.16 -0.65
C PRO A 54 6.13 3.41 -1.47
N ARG A 55 5.52 4.54 -1.11
CA ARG A 55 5.78 5.83 -1.77
C ARG A 55 7.27 6.23 -1.75
N PRO A 56 7.75 6.98 -2.76
CA PRO A 56 9.12 7.48 -2.78
C PRO A 56 9.53 8.23 -1.51
N GLU A 57 8.65 9.08 -0.95
CA GLU A 57 8.97 9.81 0.29
C GLU A 57 9.10 8.86 1.49
N THR A 58 8.27 7.83 1.57
CA THR A 58 8.35 6.79 2.61
C THR A 58 9.67 6.04 2.51
N ARG A 59 10.08 5.65 1.30
CA ARG A 59 11.36 4.96 1.07
C ARG A 59 12.54 5.83 1.49
N LYS A 60 12.53 7.09 1.06
CA LYS A 60 13.55 8.08 1.41
C LYS A 60 13.65 8.29 2.91
N ASN A 61 12.54 8.52 3.60
CA ASN A 61 12.54 8.76 5.05
C ASN A 61 13.12 7.56 5.83
N LEU A 62 12.81 6.33 5.41
CA LEU A 62 13.37 5.12 6.04
C LEU A 62 14.86 4.95 5.75
N ALA A 63 15.29 5.22 4.51
CA ALA A 63 16.70 5.19 4.12
C ALA A 63 17.53 6.24 4.89
N ASP A 64 17.04 7.47 4.96
CA ASP A 64 17.66 8.57 5.71
C ASP A 64 17.76 8.23 7.21
N ALA A 65 16.72 7.62 7.80
CA ALA A 65 16.73 7.20 9.21
C ALA A 65 17.73 6.08 9.51
N LEU A 66 18.05 5.24 8.51
CA LEU A 66 19.10 4.24 8.55
C LEU A 66 20.48 4.79 8.16
N GLN A 67 20.56 6.03 7.67
CA GLN A 67 21.75 6.63 7.07
C GLN A 67 22.31 5.76 5.94
N GLU A 68 21.43 5.26 5.08
CA GLU A 68 21.76 4.43 3.92
C GLU A 68 21.10 4.98 2.66
N THR A 69 21.56 4.49 1.51
CA THR A 69 20.91 4.74 0.22
C THR A 69 20.23 3.47 -0.26
N VAL A 70 19.03 3.60 -0.82
CA VAL A 70 18.34 2.47 -1.44
C VAL A 70 19.14 2.06 -2.69
N PRO A 71 19.58 0.80 -2.82
CA PRO A 71 20.33 0.36 -3.99
C PRO A 71 19.52 0.55 -5.28
N ALA A 72 20.17 0.99 -6.35
CA ALA A 72 19.50 1.23 -7.65
C ALA A 72 18.78 -0.01 -8.19
N ALA A 73 19.30 -1.21 -7.91
CA ALA A 73 18.64 -2.47 -8.26
C ALA A 73 17.28 -2.65 -7.55
N VAL A 74 17.20 -2.25 -6.27
CA VAL A 74 15.96 -2.31 -5.48
C VAL A 74 14.95 -1.29 -6.01
N GLU A 75 15.37 -0.06 -6.29
CA GLU A 75 14.49 0.95 -6.90
C GLU A 75 13.96 0.49 -8.26
N ALA A 76 14.81 -0.08 -9.13
CA ALA A 76 14.39 -0.60 -10.42
C ALA A 76 13.38 -1.75 -10.29
N THR A 77 13.53 -2.64 -9.30
CA THR A 77 12.55 -3.69 -9.02
C THR A 77 11.21 -3.09 -8.57
N ILE A 78 11.21 -2.11 -7.68
CA ILE A 78 9.98 -1.43 -7.22
C ILE A 78 9.27 -0.75 -8.39
N GLU A 79 9.99 -0.04 -9.26
CA GLU A 79 9.42 0.61 -10.43
C GLU A 79 8.81 -0.40 -11.42
N SER A 80 9.47 -1.56 -11.60
CA SER A 80 8.93 -2.64 -12.41
C SER A 80 7.68 -3.29 -11.78
N GLU A 81 7.69 -3.52 -10.47
CA GLU A 81 6.57 -4.14 -9.72
C GLU A 81 5.37 -3.20 -9.56
N ALA A 82 5.60 -1.89 -9.48
CA ALA A 82 4.54 -0.88 -9.43
C ALA A 82 3.71 -0.80 -10.72
N ALA A 83 3.95 -1.68 -11.70
CA ALA A 83 3.21 -1.80 -12.96
C ALA A 83 3.11 -0.47 -13.72
N SER A 84 4.03 -0.35 -14.67
CA SER A 84 4.19 0.75 -15.62
C SER A 84 2.93 1.03 -16.44
N LEU A 85 2.01 1.82 -15.88
CA LEU A 85 1.04 2.60 -16.65
C LEU A 85 1.72 3.95 -16.96
N PRO A 86 2.16 4.19 -18.20
CA PRO A 86 2.84 5.43 -18.54
C PRO A 86 2.00 6.65 -18.14
N GLY A 87 2.59 7.54 -17.34
CA GLY A 87 1.92 8.74 -16.85
C GLY A 87 1.03 8.55 -15.62
N MET A 88 0.98 7.35 -15.02
CA MET A 88 0.27 7.11 -13.76
C MET A 88 1.22 6.57 -12.69
N THR A 89 0.99 6.94 -11.43
CA THR A 89 1.79 6.48 -10.29
C THR A 89 0.98 5.49 -9.46
N TRP A 90 1.47 4.27 -9.33
CA TRP A 90 0.93 3.25 -8.45
C TRP A 90 1.77 3.15 -7.18
N VAL A 91 1.12 3.13 -6.01
CA VAL A 91 1.78 2.94 -4.71
C VAL A 91 0.89 2.16 -3.76
N ASP A 92 1.52 1.41 -2.87
CA ASP A 92 0.89 0.80 -1.71
C ASP A 92 1.09 1.67 -0.47
N PHE A 93 0.17 1.54 0.48
CA PHE A 93 0.21 2.23 1.76
C PHE A 93 -0.44 1.40 2.86
N THR A 94 -0.16 1.76 4.11
CA THR A 94 -0.81 1.20 5.29
C THR A 94 -1.99 2.10 5.68
N PRO A 95 -3.25 1.63 5.61
CA PRO A 95 -4.42 2.51 5.80
C PRO A 95 -4.56 3.10 7.21
N SER A 96 -3.98 2.44 8.22
CA SER A 96 -3.91 2.95 9.60
C SER A 96 -2.81 4.01 9.81
N ASP A 97 -1.92 4.20 8.82
CA ASP A 97 -0.78 5.09 8.89
C ASP A 97 -0.87 6.18 7.82
N LEU A 98 -1.35 7.36 8.22
CA LEU A 98 -1.57 8.48 7.31
C LEU A 98 -0.27 8.98 6.65
N GLU A 99 0.90 8.74 7.24
CA GLU A 99 2.17 9.16 6.63
C GLU A 99 2.52 8.32 5.42
N THR A 100 2.04 7.08 5.37
CA THR A 100 2.16 6.23 4.18
C THR A 100 1.13 6.57 3.11
N VAL A 101 0.06 7.31 3.42
CA VAL A 101 -1.02 7.61 2.46
C VAL A 101 -0.66 8.78 1.54
N PRO A 102 -0.78 8.63 0.20
CA PRO A 102 -0.53 9.72 -0.75
C PRO A 102 -1.39 10.97 -0.53
N GLN A 103 -0.90 12.13 -0.94
CA GLN A 103 -1.62 13.42 -0.86
C GLN A 103 -2.05 13.92 -2.24
N SER A 104 -2.61 13.05 -3.06
CA SER A 104 -3.05 13.37 -4.42
C SER A 104 -4.44 12.81 -4.73
N GLY A 105 -5.00 13.25 -5.86
CA GLY A 105 -6.23 12.70 -6.44
C GLY A 105 -5.97 11.38 -7.16
N GLY A 106 -6.95 10.49 -7.13
CA GLY A 106 -6.83 9.15 -7.70
C GLY A 106 -7.83 8.15 -7.10
N VAL A 107 -7.62 6.88 -7.45
CA VAL A 107 -8.44 5.75 -7.01
C VAL A 107 -7.63 4.90 -6.05
N TYR A 108 -8.27 4.40 -5.00
CA TYR A 108 -7.67 3.50 -4.02
C TYR A 108 -8.52 2.26 -3.77
N VAL A 109 -7.85 1.19 -3.37
CA VAL A 109 -8.45 -0.08 -2.96
C VAL A 109 -7.91 -0.46 -1.59
N PHE A 110 -8.78 -0.89 -0.67
CA PHE A 110 -8.38 -1.52 0.59
C PHE A 110 -8.47 -3.04 0.50
N TYR A 111 -7.58 -3.71 1.20
CA TYR A 111 -7.48 -5.17 1.24
C TYR A 111 -7.52 -5.68 2.69
N ASP A 112 -8.12 -6.84 2.87
CA ASP A 112 -8.11 -7.58 4.14
C ASP A 112 -6.79 -8.35 4.34
N ILE A 113 -6.66 -9.03 5.49
CA ILE A 113 -5.51 -9.89 5.82
C ILE A 113 -5.23 -11.02 4.81
N THR A 114 -6.18 -11.35 3.93
CA THR A 114 -6.05 -12.40 2.92
C THR A 114 -5.83 -11.83 1.51
N ASP A 115 -5.49 -10.54 1.42
CA ASP A 115 -5.28 -9.79 0.18
C ASP A 115 -6.52 -9.74 -0.74
N ARG A 116 -7.73 -9.86 -0.16
CA ARG A 116 -8.98 -9.68 -0.90
C ARG A 116 -9.38 -8.20 -0.90
N PRO A 117 -9.74 -7.62 -2.05
CA PRO A 117 -10.18 -6.23 -2.10
C PRO A 117 -11.52 -6.09 -1.36
N VAL A 118 -11.57 -5.27 -0.31
CA VAL A 118 -12.78 -5.07 0.50
C VAL A 118 -13.52 -3.78 0.15
N TYR A 119 -12.81 -2.79 -0.37
CA TYR A 119 -13.38 -1.48 -0.67
C TYR A 119 -12.62 -0.80 -1.80
N VAL A 120 -13.34 -0.21 -2.74
CA VAL A 120 -12.83 0.71 -3.76
C VAL A 120 -13.39 2.10 -3.50
N GLY A 121 -12.56 3.12 -3.59
CA GLY A 121 -13.02 4.50 -3.63
C GLY A 121 -12.09 5.42 -4.38
N LYS A 122 -12.51 6.68 -4.53
CA LYS A 122 -11.67 7.73 -5.11
C LYS A 122 -11.58 8.98 -4.26
N SER A 123 -10.64 9.83 -4.64
CA SER A 123 -10.56 11.23 -4.24
C SER A 123 -10.20 12.09 -5.44
N ASN A 124 -10.86 13.23 -5.62
CA ASN A 124 -10.51 14.14 -6.71
C ASN A 124 -9.22 14.92 -6.39
N ASN A 125 -8.96 15.20 -5.11
CA ASN A 125 -7.90 16.12 -4.71
C ASN A 125 -6.85 15.45 -3.80
N ASN A 126 -7.30 14.71 -2.80
CA ASN A 126 -6.42 14.21 -1.74
C ASN A 126 -6.98 12.92 -1.12
N VAL A 127 -6.34 11.79 -1.39
CA VAL A 127 -6.76 10.48 -0.86
C VAL A 127 -6.51 10.38 0.65
N ARG A 128 -5.45 10.98 1.21
CA ARG A 128 -5.19 11.00 2.66
C ARG A 128 -6.37 11.50 3.47
N SER A 129 -7.06 12.54 3.01
CA SER A 129 -8.26 13.06 3.69
C SER A 129 -9.39 12.02 3.71
N ARG A 130 -9.59 11.29 2.60
CA ARG A 130 -10.60 10.23 2.51
C ARG A 130 -10.25 9.03 3.40
N VAL A 131 -8.99 8.63 3.43
CA VAL A 131 -8.53 7.54 4.31
C VAL A 131 -8.69 7.93 5.78
N LYS A 132 -8.35 9.17 6.16
CA LYS A 132 -8.59 9.70 7.51
C LYS A 132 -10.06 9.67 7.89
N ASP A 133 -10.98 10.05 6.99
CA ASP A 133 -12.41 9.93 7.24
C ASP A 133 -12.82 8.47 7.47
N HIS A 134 -12.28 7.53 6.68
CA HIS A 134 -12.57 6.11 6.82
C HIS A 134 -12.09 5.51 8.13
N GLN A 135 -10.99 6.00 8.71
CA GLN A 135 -10.50 5.56 10.03
C GLN A 135 -11.54 5.71 11.16
N THR A 136 -12.58 6.52 10.96
CA THR A 136 -13.69 6.67 11.92
C THR A 136 -14.78 5.60 11.80
N ARG A 137 -14.74 4.76 10.75
CA ARG A 137 -15.76 3.75 10.46
C ARG A 137 -15.48 2.47 11.23
N PHE A 138 -16.53 1.83 11.75
CA PHE A 138 -16.40 0.60 12.55
C PHE A 138 -15.75 -0.58 11.81
N TRP A 139 -15.84 -0.60 10.47
CA TRP A 139 -15.25 -1.63 9.61
C TRP A 139 -13.80 -1.34 9.22
N PHE A 140 -13.29 -0.13 9.46
CA PHE A 140 -11.94 0.28 9.10
C PHE A 140 -10.96 -0.11 10.20
N LYS A 141 -10.70 -1.41 10.30
CA LYS A 141 -9.77 -1.99 11.27
C LYS A 141 -9.34 -3.36 10.80
N GLU A 142 -8.24 -3.85 11.36
CA GLU A 142 -7.85 -5.25 11.18
C GLU A 142 -8.93 -6.18 11.78
N PRO A 143 -9.20 -7.35 11.18
CA PRO A 143 -8.53 -7.92 10.00
C PRO A 143 -9.09 -7.47 8.64
N LEU A 144 -10.09 -6.59 8.62
CA LEU A 144 -10.82 -6.21 7.41
C LEU A 144 -10.04 -5.24 6.51
N VAL A 145 -9.21 -4.37 7.09
CA VAL A 145 -8.41 -3.40 6.34
C VAL A 145 -6.99 -3.43 6.88
N VAL A 146 -6.04 -3.92 6.08
CA VAL A 146 -4.61 -4.00 6.45
C VAL A 146 -3.68 -3.33 5.43
N ARG A 147 -4.10 -3.30 4.16
CA ARG A 147 -3.32 -2.77 3.05
C ARG A 147 -4.19 -1.86 2.19
N GLY A 148 -3.58 -0.82 1.65
CA GLY A 148 -4.16 0.04 0.63
C GLY A 148 -3.28 0.05 -0.62
N ALA A 149 -3.90 0.06 -1.79
CA ALA A 149 -3.24 0.39 -3.05
C ALA A 149 -3.86 1.68 -3.61
N PHE A 150 -3.08 2.49 -4.31
CA PHE A 150 -3.49 3.76 -4.88
C PHE A 150 -2.90 3.97 -6.26
N LEU A 151 -3.76 4.39 -7.19
CA LEU A 151 -3.40 4.85 -8.52
C LEU A 151 -3.69 6.36 -8.61
N ALA A 152 -2.63 7.16 -8.77
CA ALA A 152 -2.74 8.59 -8.97
C ALA A 152 -3.37 8.89 -10.34
N ILE A 153 -4.45 9.69 -10.34
CA ILE A 153 -5.16 10.10 -11.56
C ILE A 153 -5.50 11.58 -11.42
N SER A 154 -4.91 12.40 -12.29
CA SER A 154 -5.12 13.86 -12.31
C SER A 154 -6.40 14.28 -13.02
N ASP A 155 -6.86 13.51 -14.01
CA ASP A 155 -8.12 13.75 -14.73
C ASP A 155 -9.33 13.29 -13.87
N PRO A 156 -10.20 14.21 -13.43
CA PRO A 156 -11.37 13.86 -12.61
C PRO A 156 -12.35 12.92 -13.30
N ASP A 157 -12.54 13.06 -14.61
CA ASP A 157 -13.49 12.23 -15.37
C ASP A 157 -12.95 10.81 -15.54
N LEU A 158 -11.64 10.68 -15.82
CA LEU A 158 -10.98 9.38 -15.83
C LEU A 158 -11.02 8.73 -14.45
N CYS A 159 -10.80 9.50 -13.38
CA CYS A 159 -10.85 9.00 -12.01
C CYS A 159 -12.22 8.38 -11.67
N VAL A 160 -13.33 9.05 -12.05
CA VAL A 160 -14.69 8.53 -11.90
C VAL A 160 -14.90 7.27 -12.73
N LYS A 161 -14.44 7.25 -13.99
CA LYS A 161 -14.57 6.09 -14.88
C LYS A 161 -13.83 4.88 -14.31
N VAL A 162 -12.58 5.04 -13.87
CA VAL A 162 -11.76 3.96 -13.30
C VAL A 162 -12.38 3.41 -12.01
N GLU A 163 -12.83 4.28 -11.09
CA GLU A 163 -13.55 3.84 -9.88
C GLU A 163 -14.78 3.00 -10.25
N THR A 164 -15.59 3.49 -11.19
CA THR A 164 -16.82 2.82 -11.63
C THR A 164 -16.51 1.44 -12.25
N ILE A 165 -15.47 1.36 -13.07
CA ILE A 165 -15.03 0.10 -13.68
C ILE A 165 -14.61 -0.89 -12.60
N LEU A 166 -13.77 -0.48 -11.64
CA LEU A 166 -13.30 -1.35 -10.57
C LEU A 166 -14.45 -1.83 -9.68
N ILE A 167 -15.39 -0.97 -9.32
CA ILE A 167 -16.57 -1.36 -8.53
C ILE A 167 -17.41 -2.39 -9.28
N LYS A 168 -17.68 -2.17 -10.58
CA LYS A 168 -18.46 -3.11 -11.40
C LYS A 168 -17.75 -4.45 -11.60
N PHE A 169 -16.44 -4.42 -11.81
CA PHE A 169 -15.64 -5.61 -12.08
C PHE A 169 -15.46 -6.47 -10.83
N LEU A 170 -15.19 -5.84 -9.68
CA LEU A 170 -15.10 -6.56 -8.41
C LEU A 170 -16.48 -7.00 -7.90
N GLY A 171 -17.54 -6.25 -8.21
CA GLY A 171 -18.91 -6.60 -7.86
C GLY A 171 -19.04 -6.97 -6.38
N LYS A 172 -19.56 -8.18 -6.11
CA LYS A 172 -19.77 -8.69 -4.75
C LYS A 172 -18.49 -8.97 -3.95
N HIS A 173 -17.32 -8.97 -4.60
CA HIS A 173 -16.04 -9.21 -3.94
C HIS A 173 -15.53 -7.97 -3.21
N ALA A 174 -15.91 -6.76 -3.62
CA ALA A 174 -15.67 -5.54 -2.86
C ALA A 174 -16.70 -5.40 -1.73
N LEU A 175 -16.53 -6.23 -0.69
CA LEU A 175 -17.50 -6.50 0.39
C LEU A 175 -18.23 -5.26 0.95
N LEU A 176 -17.53 -4.13 1.01
CA LEU A 176 -18.00 -2.91 1.66
C LEU A 176 -18.54 -1.85 0.68
N ASN A 177 -18.40 -2.05 -0.64
CA ASN A 177 -19.03 -1.19 -1.64
C ASN A 177 -20.53 -1.51 -1.69
N VAL A 178 -21.36 -0.57 -1.23
CA VAL A 178 -22.83 -0.72 -1.24
C VAL A 178 -23.45 -0.11 -2.51
N LYS A 179 -22.84 0.93 -3.09
CA LYS A 179 -23.34 1.61 -4.29
C LYS A 179 -22.65 1.07 -5.54
N GLY A 180 -23.43 0.71 -6.56
CA GLY A 180 -22.93 0.25 -7.87
C GLY A 180 -22.60 -1.25 -7.96
N VAL A 181 -22.81 -2.01 -6.89
CA VAL A 181 -22.66 -3.47 -6.85
C VAL A 181 -24.02 -4.12 -7.11
N THR A 182 -24.14 -4.88 -8.20
CA THR A 182 -25.28 -5.80 -8.40
C THR A 182 -25.13 -6.93 -7.38
N ARG A 183 -26.05 -7.00 -6.42
CA ARG A 183 -26.16 -8.16 -5.52
C ARG A 183 -27.23 -9.06 -6.11
N ASP A 184 -26.90 -10.32 -6.32
CA ASP A 184 -27.90 -11.34 -6.61
C ASP A 184 -28.82 -11.39 -5.38
N LEU A 185 -30.03 -10.84 -5.51
CA LEU A 185 -31.07 -10.96 -4.51
C LEU A 185 -31.96 -12.13 -4.90
N GLU A 186 -31.99 -13.11 -4.00
CA GLU A 186 -32.97 -14.21 -3.82
C GLU A 186 -32.89 -15.44 -4.75
N ASP A 187 -32.59 -16.60 -4.14
CA ASP A 187 -33.41 -17.80 -4.30
C ASP A 187 -34.57 -17.74 -3.30
#